data_AF-A0A7V9N2H4-F1
#
_entry.id   AF-A0A7V9N2H4-F1
#
_cell.length_a   1.000
_cell.length_b   1.000
_cell.length_c   1.000
_cell.angle_alpha   90.00
_cell.angle_beta   90.00
_cell.angle_gamma   90.00
#
_symmetry.space_group_name_H-M   'P 1'
#
loop_
_entity.id
_entity.type
_entity.pdbx_description
1 polymer ?
#
loop_
_entity_poly.entity_id
_entity_poly.type
_entity_poly.pdbx_seq_one_letter_code
_entity_poly.pdbx_strand_id
1 'polypeptide(L)'
;LYTQGVELYLAPTADSRESWQATIRHIALEGRCFVLASNQFVTKADYPDDLDAASRRELAEAPDPLCRGGSAIVGPLGDYLAGPLWDEAGILYGHIDPGAVTEARFDFDAVGHYSRPDLFHLAVNPIAGDAFPTWDEVEALDDLIFGGPGGADFLSALANAPDPFLGPPLDDPMFPVVPAEWTEKKPNWQPAKPAKRRNRR
;
A
#
# COMPACT_ATOMS: atom_id res chain seq x y z
N LEU A 1 -2.12 6.86 0.56
CA LEU A 1 -3.14 6.02 1.24
C LEU A 1 -2.83 5.88 2.73
N TYR A 2 -1.73 5.24 3.16
CA TYR A 2 -1.47 5.08 4.60
C TYR A 2 -1.35 6.42 5.36
N THR A 3 -0.70 7.43 4.76
CA THR A 3 -0.63 8.80 5.32
C THR A 3 -2.02 9.45 5.48
N GLN A 4 -3.02 8.99 4.74
CA GLN A 4 -4.41 9.45 4.86
C GLN A 4 -5.17 8.69 5.97
N GLY A 5 -4.51 7.84 6.75
CA GLY A 5 -5.08 7.17 7.91
C GLY A 5 -6.03 6.01 7.58
N VAL A 6 -5.81 5.28 6.49
CA VAL A 6 -6.66 4.13 6.15
C VAL A 6 -6.57 3.05 7.25
N GLU A 7 -7.70 2.75 7.87
CA GLU A 7 -7.85 1.68 8.87
C GLU A 7 -8.63 0.47 8.33
N LEU A 8 -9.47 0.71 7.32
CA LEU A 8 -10.22 -0.30 6.58
C LEU A 8 -9.91 -0.17 5.09
N TYR A 9 -9.30 -1.19 4.50
CA TYR A 9 -8.92 -1.23 3.10
C TYR A 9 -9.79 -2.22 2.34
N LEU A 10 -10.58 -1.72 1.38
CA LEU A 10 -11.41 -2.56 0.52
C LEU A 10 -10.62 -2.99 -0.73
N ALA A 11 -10.50 -4.30 -0.95
CA ALA A 11 -9.71 -4.88 -2.02
C ALA A 11 -10.54 -5.83 -2.91
N PRO A 12 -11.50 -5.31 -3.70
CA PRO A 12 -12.21 -6.12 -4.69
C PRO A 12 -11.24 -6.59 -5.80
N THR A 13 -11.36 -7.85 -6.22
CA THR A 13 -10.51 -8.45 -7.25
C THR A 13 -11.26 -9.48 -8.09
N ALA A 14 -10.64 -9.87 -9.21
CA ALA A 14 -11.00 -11.05 -10.00
C ALA A 14 -9.85 -12.07 -10.09
N ASP A 15 -8.75 -11.87 -9.35
CA ASP A 15 -7.62 -12.80 -9.31
C ASP A 15 -7.79 -13.83 -8.17
N SER A 16 -8.02 -15.10 -8.54
CA SER A 16 -8.23 -16.22 -7.60
C SER A 16 -6.96 -17.04 -7.32
N ARG A 17 -5.77 -16.46 -7.54
CA ARG A 17 -4.49 -17.12 -7.23
C ARG A 17 -4.13 -16.97 -5.76
N GLU A 18 -3.35 -17.93 -5.26
CA GLU A 18 -2.78 -17.88 -3.90
C GLU A 18 -1.86 -16.66 -3.68
N SER A 19 -1.24 -16.14 -4.74
CA SER A 19 -0.44 -14.91 -4.66
C SER A 19 -1.26 -13.71 -4.18
N TRP A 20 -2.55 -13.66 -4.50
CA TRP A 20 -3.43 -12.59 -4.01
C TRP A 20 -3.58 -12.63 -2.49
N GLN A 21 -3.65 -13.83 -1.91
CA GLN A 21 -3.72 -14.02 -0.46
C GLN A 21 -2.47 -13.48 0.24
N ALA A 22 -1.29 -13.74 -0.32
CA ALA A 22 -0.05 -13.16 0.17
C ALA A 22 -0.06 -11.62 0.09
N THR A 23 -0.57 -11.05 -1.01
CA THR A 23 -0.67 -9.61 -1.19
C THR A 23 -1.56 -8.94 -0.14
N ILE A 24 -2.79 -9.41 0.05
CA ILE A 24 -3.73 -8.76 0.99
C ILE A 24 -3.25 -8.85 2.44
N ARG A 25 -2.56 -9.94 2.81
CA ARG A 25 -1.95 -10.09 4.13
C ARG A 25 -0.75 -9.17 4.30
N HIS A 26 0.06 -9.01 3.26
CA HIS A 26 1.18 -8.07 3.29
C HIS A 26 0.70 -6.62 3.40
N ILE A 27 -0.34 -6.22 2.66
CA ILE A 27 -0.95 -4.88 2.79
C ILE A 27 -1.45 -4.65 4.22
N ALA A 28 -2.13 -5.64 4.82
CA ALA A 28 -2.61 -5.53 6.20
C ALA A 28 -1.46 -5.33 7.18
N LEU A 29 -0.38 -6.11 7.03
CA LEU A 29 0.84 -6.01 7.82
C LEU A 29 1.55 -4.67 7.65
N GLU A 30 1.70 -4.18 6.43
CA GLU A 30 2.41 -2.94 6.14
C GLU A 30 1.60 -1.70 6.56
N GLY A 31 0.32 -1.66 6.20
CA GLY A 31 -0.55 -0.52 6.47
C GLY A 31 -1.12 -0.47 7.90
N ARG A 32 -0.99 -1.56 8.65
CA ARG A 32 -1.68 -1.78 9.94
C ARG A 32 -3.17 -1.45 9.83
N CYS A 33 -3.83 -2.07 8.87
CA CYS A 33 -5.24 -1.87 8.59
C CYS A 33 -5.94 -3.21 8.36
N PHE A 34 -7.26 -3.22 8.55
CA PHE A 34 -8.08 -4.36 8.18
C PHE A 34 -8.23 -4.39 6.66
N VAL A 35 -7.97 -5.53 6.03
CA VAL A 35 -8.13 -5.69 4.57
C VAL A 35 -9.33 -6.58 4.29
N LEU A 36 -10.31 -6.04 3.57
CA LEU A 36 -11.52 -6.74 3.16
C LEU A 36 -11.41 -7.04 1.66
N ALA A 37 -10.98 -8.26 1.36
CA ALA A 37 -10.83 -8.74 0.00
C ALA A 37 -12.11 -9.46 -0.46
N SER A 38 -12.66 -9.03 -1.59
CA SER A 38 -13.84 -9.64 -2.20
C SER A 38 -13.49 -10.14 -3.60
N ASN A 39 -13.76 -11.41 -3.86
CA ASN A 39 -13.62 -12.03 -5.17
C ASN A 39 -14.90 -12.78 -5.53
N GLN A 40 -15.14 -12.89 -6.83
CA GLN A 40 -16.24 -13.66 -7.40
C GLN A 40 -15.92 -15.16 -7.41
N PHE A 41 -16.93 -15.98 -7.13
CA PHE A 41 -16.95 -17.39 -7.48
C PHE A 41 -17.78 -17.55 -8.75
N VAL A 42 -17.17 -18.05 -9.83
CA VAL A 42 -17.80 -18.11 -11.16
C VAL A 42 -17.54 -19.47 -11.78
N THR A 43 -18.63 -20.12 -12.20
CA THR A 43 -18.66 -21.39 -12.91
C THR A 43 -19.05 -21.19 -14.37
N LYS A 44 -18.87 -22.22 -15.19
CA LYS A 44 -19.33 -22.16 -16.59
C LYS A 44 -20.84 -21.97 -16.71
N ALA A 45 -21.61 -22.43 -15.73
CA ALA A 45 -23.06 -22.34 -15.71
C ALA A 45 -23.60 -20.92 -15.47
N ASP A 46 -22.75 -20.00 -14.97
CA ASP A 46 -23.12 -18.60 -14.76
C ASP A 46 -23.12 -17.77 -16.05
N TYR A 47 -22.55 -18.33 -17.13
CA TYR A 47 -22.55 -17.69 -18.45
C TYR A 47 -23.83 -18.05 -19.22
N PRO A 48 -24.37 -17.10 -20.01
CA PRO A 48 -25.60 -17.33 -20.75
C PRO A 48 -25.40 -18.32 -21.92
N ASP A 49 -26.46 -19.03 -22.30
CA ASP A 49 -26.40 -20.02 -23.38
C ASP A 49 -26.33 -19.40 -24.79
N ASP A 50 -26.65 -18.11 -24.92
CA ASP A 50 -26.77 -17.38 -26.19
C ASP A 50 -25.46 -16.72 -26.65
N LEU A 51 -24.32 -17.15 -26.10
CA LEU A 51 -23.00 -16.75 -26.54
C LEU A 51 -22.75 -17.10 -28.02
N ASP A 52 -21.99 -16.23 -28.70
CA ASP A 52 -21.55 -16.50 -30.06
C ASP A 52 -20.67 -17.76 -30.16
N ALA A 53 -20.47 -18.26 -31.38
CA ALA A 53 -19.75 -19.52 -31.59
C ALA A 53 -18.28 -19.49 -31.12
N ALA A 54 -17.60 -18.33 -31.17
CA ALA A 54 -16.23 -18.20 -30.69
C ALA A 54 -16.19 -18.21 -29.16
N SER A 55 -17.05 -17.42 -28.52
CA SER A 55 -17.17 -17.34 -27.05
C SER A 55 -17.52 -18.69 -26.42
N ARG A 56 -18.43 -19.47 -27.02
CA ARG A 56 -18.76 -20.82 -26.55
C ARG A 56 -17.59 -21.79 -26.63
N ARG A 57 -16.76 -21.68 -27.67
CA ARG A 57 -15.57 -22.53 -27.81
C ARG A 57 -14.54 -22.20 -26.73
N GLU A 58 -14.31 -20.91 -26.47
CA GLU A 58 -13.40 -20.46 -25.41
C GLU A 58 -13.89 -20.94 -24.03
N LEU A 59 -15.18 -20.78 -23.73
CA LEU A 59 -15.77 -21.25 -22.48
C LEU A 59 -15.69 -22.79 -22.33
N ALA A 60 -15.81 -23.55 -23.42
CA ALA A 60 -15.66 -24.99 -23.39
C ALA A 60 -14.23 -25.41 -23.02
N GLU A 61 -13.21 -24.69 -23.52
CA GLU A 61 -11.78 -24.94 -23.26
C GLU A 61 -11.31 -24.40 -21.89
N ALA A 62 -12.03 -23.44 -21.29
CA ALA A 62 -11.71 -22.86 -19.97
C ALA A 62 -11.81 -23.87 -18.81
N PRO A 63 -11.15 -23.62 -17.67
CA PRO A 63 -11.39 -24.40 -16.44
C PRO A 63 -12.80 -24.15 -15.89
N ASP A 64 -13.27 -25.05 -15.02
CA ASP A 64 -14.50 -24.88 -14.25
C ASP A 64 -14.21 -25.29 -12.78
N PRO A 65 -14.36 -24.40 -11.79
CA PRO A 65 -14.81 -23.00 -11.91
C PRO A 65 -13.80 -22.12 -12.68
N LEU A 66 -14.30 -21.07 -13.36
CA LEU A 66 -13.47 -20.06 -14.03
C LEU A 66 -12.75 -19.17 -13.00
N CYS A 67 -13.43 -18.87 -11.89
CA CYS A 67 -12.85 -18.15 -10.77
C CYS A 67 -13.25 -18.85 -9.47
N ARG A 68 -12.24 -19.25 -8.69
CA ARG A 68 -12.44 -20.01 -7.44
C ARG A 68 -12.86 -19.14 -6.25
N GLY A 69 -12.97 -17.83 -6.40
CA GLY A 69 -13.17 -16.92 -5.27
C GLY A 69 -11.87 -16.59 -4.56
N GLY A 70 -11.84 -16.74 -3.24
CA GLY A 70 -10.73 -16.34 -2.37
C GLY A 70 -11.01 -15.05 -1.58
N SER A 71 -12.28 -14.71 -1.38
CA SER A 71 -12.66 -13.60 -0.50
C SER A 71 -12.16 -13.85 0.91
N ALA A 72 -11.69 -12.80 1.59
CA ALA A 72 -11.14 -12.91 2.94
C ALA A 72 -11.22 -11.58 3.69
N ILE A 73 -11.28 -11.67 5.02
CA ILE A 73 -11.13 -10.53 5.93
C ILE A 73 -9.85 -10.75 6.72
N VAL A 74 -8.93 -9.80 6.63
CA VAL A 74 -7.60 -9.89 7.23
C VAL A 74 -7.42 -8.81 8.29
N GLY A 75 -6.90 -9.18 9.45
CA GLY A 75 -6.54 -8.29 10.55
C GLY A 75 -5.25 -7.51 10.30
N PRO A 76 -4.98 -6.45 11.07
CA PRO A 76 -3.82 -5.57 10.89
C PRO A 76 -2.46 -6.25 11.16
N LEU A 77 -2.47 -7.45 11.75
CA LEU A 77 -1.29 -8.30 11.93
C LEU A 77 -1.19 -9.42 10.88
N GLY A 78 -2.01 -9.36 9.81
CA GLY A 78 -1.97 -10.29 8.69
C GLY A 78 -2.60 -11.66 8.95
N ASP A 79 -3.33 -11.81 10.06
CA ASP A 79 -4.14 -12.97 10.39
C ASP A 79 -5.51 -12.92 9.69
N TYR A 80 -6.08 -14.08 9.39
CA TYR A 80 -7.43 -14.14 8.81
C TYR A 80 -8.48 -14.08 9.92
N LEU A 81 -9.35 -13.06 9.85
CA LEU A 81 -10.54 -12.97 10.68
C LEU A 81 -11.68 -13.81 10.09
N ALA A 82 -11.74 -13.90 8.76
CA ALA A 82 -12.67 -14.74 8.02
C ALA A 82 -12.11 -15.14 6.65
N GLY A 83 -12.46 -16.33 6.17
CA GLY A 83 -11.95 -16.87 4.91
C GLY A 83 -10.52 -17.44 5.02
N PRO A 84 -9.82 -17.63 3.90
CA PRO A 84 -10.26 -17.37 2.53
C PRO A 84 -11.37 -18.34 2.07
N LEU A 85 -12.42 -17.79 1.45
CA LEU A 85 -13.57 -18.54 0.94
C LEU A 85 -13.28 -19.03 -0.48
N TRP A 86 -12.99 -20.31 -0.63
CA TRP A 86 -12.63 -20.94 -1.90
C TRP A 86 -13.73 -21.88 -2.40
N ASP A 87 -13.86 -21.94 -3.72
CA ASP A 87 -14.68 -22.92 -4.45
C ASP A 87 -16.19 -22.89 -4.12
N GLU A 88 -16.65 -21.82 -3.47
CA GLU A 88 -18.06 -21.62 -3.15
C GLU A 88 -18.45 -20.14 -3.10
N ALA A 89 -19.73 -19.86 -3.37
CA ALA A 89 -20.33 -18.55 -3.16
C ALA A 89 -20.80 -18.41 -1.70
N GLY A 90 -20.56 -17.25 -1.09
CA GLY A 90 -20.96 -17.03 0.28
C GLY A 90 -20.71 -15.60 0.76
N ILE A 91 -21.12 -15.35 2.01
CA ILE A 91 -20.92 -14.08 2.70
C ILE A 91 -19.99 -14.34 3.88
N LEU A 92 -18.90 -13.57 3.96
CA LEU A 92 -17.99 -13.59 5.11
C LEU A 92 -18.41 -12.53 6.13
N TYR A 93 -18.39 -12.93 7.39
CA TYR A 93 -18.63 -12.05 8.53
C TYR A 93 -17.38 -12.01 9.41
N GLY A 94 -17.01 -10.83 9.89
CA GLY A 94 -15.88 -10.65 10.81
C GLY A 94 -16.17 -9.50 11.77
N HIS A 95 -15.69 -9.62 13.01
CA HIS A 95 -15.75 -8.54 13.98
C HIS A 95 -14.50 -7.66 13.84
N ILE A 96 -14.70 -6.36 13.76
CA ILE A 96 -13.62 -5.38 13.65
C ILE A 96 -13.53 -4.62 14.97
N ASP A 97 -12.38 -4.71 15.62
CA ASP A 97 -12.03 -3.87 16.76
C ASP A 97 -11.09 -2.76 16.30
N PRO A 98 -11.54 -1.49 16.27
CA PRO A 98 -10.68 -0.37 15.91
C PRO A 98 -9.44 -0.22 16.82
N GLY A 99 -9.52 -0.65 18.08
CA GLY A 99 -8.39 -0.60 19.02
C GLY A 99 -7.19 -1.43 18.55
N ALA A 100 -7.46 -2.53 17.82
CA ALA A 100 -6.41 -3.40 17.30
C ALA A 100 -5.51 -2.69 16.26
N VAL A 101 -6.01 -1.67 15.55
CA VAL A 101 -5.18 -0.86 14.63
C VAL A 101 -4.20 0.00 15.41
N THR A 102 -4.65 0.64 16.49
CA THR A 102 -3.77 1.44 17.37
C THR A 102 -2.69 0.57 17.99
N GLU A 103 -3.05 -0.61 18.50
CA GLU A 103 -2.09 -1.56 19.07
C GLU A 103 -1.09 -2.06 18.01
N ALA A 104 -1.55 -2.39 16.80
CA ALA A 104 -0.67 -2.85 15.73
C ALA A 104 0.27 -1.75 15.22
N ARG A 105 -0.18 -0.48 15.22
CA ARG A 105 0.67 0.68 14.88
C ARG A 105 1.72 0.97 15.95
N PHE A 106 1.50 0.58 17.21
CA PHE A 106 2.53 0.71 18.24
C PHE A 106 3.78 -0.15 17.94
N ASP A 107 3.58 -1.33 17.36
CA ASP A 107 4.68 -2.21 16.92
C ASP A 107 5.35 -1.72 15.63
N PHE A 108 4.56 -1.21 14.67
CA PHE A 108 5.09 -0.68 13.41
C PHE A 108 4.14 0.34 12.78
N ASP A 109 4.66 1.53 12.46
CA ASP A 109 3.93 2.58 11.77
C ASP A 109 4.76 3.18 10.62
N ALA A 110 4.45 2.73 9.40
CA ALA A 110 5.16 3.10 8.17
C ALA A 110 5.14 4.61 7.86
N VAL A 111 4.13 5.34 8.33
CA VAL A 111 3.96 6.78 8.07
C VAL A 111 4.17 7.66 9.29
N GLY A 112 4.34 7.04 10.47
CA GLY A 112 4.74 7.68 11.71
C GLY A 112 6.20 7.40 12.05
N HIS A 113 6.43 6.69 13.15
CA HIS A 113 7.76 6.59 13.77
C HIS A 113 8.77 5.69 13.03
N TYR A 114 8.35 4.89 12.04
CA TYR A 114 9.28 4.22 11.11
C TYR A 114 9.55 5.03 9.84
N SER A 115 8.82 6.13 9.62
CA SER A 115 9.09 7.00 8.48
C SER A 115 10.43 7.73 8.66
N ARG A 116 11.14 7.96 7.55
CA ARG A 116 12.39 8.73 7.49
C ARG A 116 12.20 9.95 6.59
N PRO A 117 11.40 10.94 7.03
CA PRO A 117 11.10 12.12 6.22
C PRO A 117 12.35 12.96 5.91
N ASP A 118 13.41 12.81 6.70
CA ASP A 118 14.73 13.40 6.43
C ASP A 118 15.47 12.78 5.23
N LEU A 119 15.08 11.57 4.81
CA LEU A 119 15.67 10.86 3.68
C LEU A 119 14.72 10.71 2.49
N PHE A 120 13.45 10.42 2.75
CA PHE A 120 12.45 10.13 1.74
C PHE A 120 11.24 11.02 1.92
N HIS A 121 10.89 11.73 0.84
CA HIS A 121 9.67 12.50 0.74
C HIS A 121 8.84 12.00 -0.44
N LEU A 122 7.55 11.78 -0.24
CA LEU A 122 6.60 11.38 -1.28
C LEU A 122 5.53 12.46 -1.41
N ALA A 123 5.58 13.21 -2.51
CA ALA A 123 4.51 14.10 -2.92
C ALA A 123 3.59 13.41 -3.93
N VAL A 124 2.28 13.61 -3.79
CA VAL A 124 1.26 13.03 -4.66
C VAL A 124 0.40 14.14 -5.24
N ASN A 125 0.28 14.20 -6.56
CA ASN A 125 -0.66 15.12 -7.21
C ASN A 125 -2.11 14.66 -6.95
N PRO A 126 -2.95 15.48 -6.29
CA PRO A 126 -4.33 15.10 -5.99
C PRO A 126 -5.29 15.29 -7.17
N ILE A 127 -4.88 15.95 -8.26
CA ILE A 127 -5.75 16.26 -9.40
C ILE A 127 -5.51 15.26 -10.53
N ALA A 128 -6.55 14.50 -10.88
CA ALA A 128 -6.57 13.70 -12.10
C ALA A 128 -6.99 14.57 -13.29
N GLY A 129 -6.06 14.95 -14.17
CA GLY A 129 -6.42 15.55 -15.45
C GLY A 129 -5.46 16.56 -16.07
N ASP A 130 -4.53 17.14 -15.29
CA ASP A 130 -3.56 18.10 -15.82
C ASP A 130 -2.12 17.57 -15.79
N ALA A 131 -1.22 18.24 -16.51
CA ALA A 131 0.20 17.94 -16.53
C ALA A 131 0.78 17.87 -15.11
N PHE A 132 1.82 17.08 -14.91
CA PHE A 132 2.50 16.96 -13.61
C PHE A 132 2.89 18.37 -13.14
N PRO A 133 2.51 18.79 -11.91
CA PRO A 133 2.87 20.10 -11.39
C PRO A 133 4.39 20.26 -11.40
N THR A 134 4.87 21.48 -11.64
CA THR A 134 6.31 21.76 -11.49
C THR A 134 6.71 21.52 -10.03
N TRP A 135 8.01 21.29 -9.78
CA TRP A 135 8.50 21.10 -8.41
C TRP A 135 8.15 22.27 -7.49
N ASP A 136 8.10 23.49 -8.00
CA ASP A 136 7.65 24.68 -7.26
C ASP A 136 6.16 24.61 -6.84
N GLU A 137 5.31 24.02 -7.68
CA GLU A 137 3.88 23.81 -7.40
C GLU A 137 3.65 22.67 -6.40
N VAL A 138 4.50 21.64 -6.45
CA VAL A 138 4.51 20.54 -5.47
C VAL A 138 4.90 21.07 -4.08
N GLU A 139 5.98 21.85 -4.00
CA GLU A 139 6.40 22.49 -2.75
C GLU A 139 5.30 23.39 -2.17
N ALA A 140 4.63 24.20 -3.00
CA ALA A 140 3.51 25.03 -2.55
C ALA A 140 2.29 24.22 -2.06
N LEU A 141 2.08 23.02 -2.60
CA LEU A 141 0.98 22.14 -2.20
C LEU A 141 1.31 21.39 -0.90
N ASP A 142 2.56 20.95 -0.76
CA ASP A 142 3.10 20.40 0.48
C ASP A 142 3.08 21.48 1.57
N ASP A 143 3.34 22.73 1.22
CA ASP A 143 3.23 23.86 2.14
C ASP A 143 1.80 24.08 2.64
N LEU A 144 0.80 23.82 1.78
CA LEU A 144 -0.62 23.97 2.09
C LEU A 144 -1.17 22.78 2.90
N ILE A 145 -0.71 21.56 2.62
CA ILE A 145 -1.19 20.32 3.23
C ILE A 145 -0.45 20.01 4.54
N PHE A 146 0.86 20.27 4.58
CA PHE A 146 1.77 19.93 5.68
C PHE A 146 2.36 21.16 6.38
N GLY A 147 2.01 22.38 5.96
CA GLY A 147 2.35 23.61 6.68
C GLY A 147 3.79 24.08 6.49
N GLY A 148 4.20 24.30 5.25
CA GLY A 148 5.55 24.73 4.88
C GLY A 148 5.78 26.25 4.99
N PRO A 149 6.82 26.85 4.40
CA PRO A 149 7.39 28.13 4.86
C PRO A 149 6.47 29.36 4.78
N GLY A 150 5.35 29.30 4.03
CA GLY A 150 4.27 30.29 4.08
C GLY A 150 3.32 30.15 5.29
N GLY A 151 3.42 29.06 6.03
CA GLY A 151 2.74 28.77 7.29
C GLY A 151 3.22 29.62 8.46
N ALA A 152 4.17 30.55 8.26
CA ALA A 152 4.60 31.51 9.28
C ALA A 152 3.42 32.34 9.84
N ASP A 153 2.38 32.63 9.05
CA ASP A 153 1.18 33.34 9.54
C ASP A 153 0.25 32.44 10.37
N PHE A 154 0.21 31.13 10.10
CA PHE A 154 -0.55 30.18 10.92
C PHE A 154 0.20 29.76 12.18
N LEU A 155 1.52 29.57 12.08
CA LEU A 155 2.42 29.30 13.21
C LEU A 155 2.57 30.53 14.12
N SER A 156 2.46 31.75 13.61
CA SER A 156 2.33 32.96 14.45
C SER A 156 1.03 32.95 15.28
N ALA A 157 -0.06 32.42 14.71
CA ALA A 157 -1.32 32.24 15.42
C ALA A 157 -1.24 31.11 16.47
N LEU A 158 -0.46 30.05 16.22
CA LEU A 158 -0.22 28.95 17.16
C LEU A 158 0.87 29.24 18.21
N ALA A 159 1.87 30.07 17.90
CA ALA A 159 2.94 30.46 18.83
C ALA A 159 2.43 31.28 20.03
N ASN A 160 1.23 31.84 19.93
CA ASN A 160 0.53 32.49 21.05
C ASN A 160 -0.43 31.54 21.80
N ALA A 161 -0.55 30.27 21.36
CA ALA A 161 -1.26 29.24 22.10
C ALA A 161 -0.27 28.41 22.93
N PRO A 162 -0.55 28.14 24.22
CA PRO A 162 0.33 27.32 25.05
C PRO A 162 0.47 25.90 24.48
N ASP A 163 1.71 25.48 24.24
CA ASP A 163 2.17 24.26 23.55
C ASP A 163 1.72 22.95 24.25
N PRO A 164 1.08 22.00 23.54
CA PRO A 164 0.69 20.70 24.11
C PRO A 164 1.66 19.53 23.84
N PHE A 165 2.77 19.67 23.10
CA PHE A 165 3.59 18.49 22.75
C PHE A 165 5.11 18.78 22.64
N LEU A 166 5.75 18.93 23.79
CA LEU A 166 7.21 18.80 23.90
C LEU A 166 7.60 17.31 23.88
N GLY A 167 8.25 16.87 22.80
CA GLY A 167 9.03 15.64 22.79
C GLY A 167 10.20 15.70 23.80
N PRO A 168 10.83 14.57 24.13
CA PRO A 168 11.88 14.54 25.13
C PRO A 168 13.10 15.39 24.72
N PRO A 169 13.85 15.93 25.69
CA PRO A 169 14.97 16.82 25.42
C PRO A 169 16.05 16.17 24.53
N LEU A 170 16.70 16.98 23.70
CA LEU A 170 17.78 16.60 22.77
C LEU A 170 18.98 15.87 23.39
N ASP A 171 19.04 15.76 24.72
CA ASP A 171 20.13 15.16 25.50
C ASP A 171 19.75 13.79 26.12
N ASP A 172 18.71 13.12 25.63
CA ASP A 172 18.24 11.84 26.18
C ASP A 172 19.25 10.68 25.94
N PRO A 173 19.82 10.06 27.00
CA PRO A 173 20.76 8.95 26.88
C PRO A 173 20.14 7.66 26.27
N MET A 174 18.82 7.58 26.13
CA MET A 174 18.13 6.48 25.43
C MET A 174 18.17 6.60 23.90
N PHE A 175 18.33 7.82 23.35
CA PHE A 175 18.30 8.08 21.91
C PHE A 175 19.48 8.97 21.47
N PRO A 176 20.72 8.47 21.49
CA PRO A 176 21.89 9.26 21.13
C PRO A 176 21.87 9.67 19.65
N VAL A 177 22.02 10.97 19.39
CA VAL A 177 22.21 11.51 18.04
C VAL A 177 23.62 11.19 17.57
N VAL A 178 23.76 10.19 16.69
CA VAL A 178 25.04 9.88 16.04
C VAL A 178 25.07 10.61 14.69
N PRO A 179 25.98 11.57 14.47
CA PRO A 179 26.10 12.23 13.17
C PRO A 179 26.56 11.23 12.11
N ALA A 180 25.78 11.06 11.05
CA ALA A 180 26.11 10.18 9.94
C ALA A 180 26.97 10.94 8.91
N GLU A 181 28.24 10.56 8.77
CA GLU A 181 29.07 10.97 7.63
C GLU A 181 28.88 9.98 6.47
N TRP A 182 28.38 10.48 5.34
CA TRP A 182 28.23 9.69 4.12
C TRP A 182 29.38 9.96 3.14
N THR A 183 29.95 8.89 2.57
CA THR A 183 30.88 8.99 1.43
C THR A 183 30.32 8.21 0.23
N GLU A 184 30.02 8.91 -0.86
CA GLU A 184 29.63 8.27 -2.13
C GLU A 184 30.83 7.57 -2.77
N LYS A 185 30.92 6.25 -2.65
CA LYS A 185 31.71 5.44 -3.60
C LYS A 185 30.82 5.05 -4.78
N LYS A 186 31.05 5.67 -5.94
CA LYS A 186 30.41 5.27 -7.20
C LYS A 186 30.70 3.77 -7.47
N PRO A 187 29.68 2.94 -7.76
CA PRO A 187 29.89 1.52 -8.03
C PRO A 187 30.69 1.34 -9.34
N ASN A 188 31.76 0.55 -9.29
CA ASN A 188 32.66 0.29 -10.43
C ASN A 188 32.11 -0.80 -11.38
N TRP A 189 30.87 -0.60 -11.84
CA TRP A 189 30.21 -1.53 -12.75
C TRP A 189 30.69 -1.31 -14.19
N GLN A 190 31.26 -2.36 -14.80
CA GLN A 190 31.58 -2.39 -16.23
C GLN A 190 30.57 -3.29 -16.96
N PRO A 191 29.99 -2.85 -18.10
CA PRO A 191 29.07 -3.67 -18.86
C PRO A 191 29.76 -4.92 -19.42
N ALA A 192 29.06 -6.05 -19.39
CA ALA A 192 29.58 -7.32 -19.90
C ALA A 192 29.86 -7.22 -21.42
N LYS A 193 31.02 -7.77 -21.85
CA LYS A 193 31.39 -7.80 -23.27
C LYS A 193 30.36 -8.61 -24.07
N PRO A 194 29.93 -8.14 -25.26
CA PRO A 194 28.97 -8.86 -26.07
C PRO A 194 29.52 -10.22 -26.51
N ALA A 195 28.67 -11.25 -26.47
CA ALA A 195 29.03 -12.61 -26.83
C ALA A 195 29.45 -12.71 -28.31
N LYS A 196 30.60 -13.35 -28.57
CA LYS A 196 31.08 -13.62 -29.93
C LYS A 196 30.10 -14.55 -30.66
N ARG A 197 29.48 -14.07 -31.74
CA ARG A 197 28.71 -14.91 -32.68
C ARG A 197 29.60 -16.04 -33.20
N ARG A 198 29.26 -17.29 -32.85
CA ARG A 198 29.88 -18.49 -33.41
C ARG A 198 29.27 -18.71 -34.80
N ASN A 199 30.02 -18.46 -35.86
CA ASN A 199 29.61 -18.83 -37.22
C ASN A 199 29.48 -20.35 -37.27
N ARG A 200 28.27 -20.85 -37.53
CA ARG A 200 28.03 -22.26 -37.89
C ARG A 200 28.56 -22.47 -39.31
N ARG A 201 29.53 -23.37 -39.46
CA ARG A 201 29.81 -24.06 -40.72
C ARG A 201 29.00 -25.35 -40.73
#